data_AF-A0A1W9SZZ2-F1
#
_entry.id   AF-A0A1W9SZZ2-F1
#
_cell.length_a   1.000
_cell.length_b   1.000
_cell.length_c   1.000
_cell.angle_alpha   90.00
_cell.angle_beta   90.00
_cell.angle_gamma   90.00
#
_symmetry.space_group_name_H-M   'P 1'
#
loop_
_entity.id
_entity.type
_entity.pdbx_description
1 polymer ?
#
loop_
_entity_poly.entity_id
_entity_poly.type
_entity_poly.pdbx_seq_one_letter_code
_entity_poly.pdbx_strand_id
1 'polypeptide(L)'
;MKKIIINTLFLFFAVVFLFGCSQKQIQPIVSFSPAQFDINKYQVKADNIIILFDASSSMSGNNFMVAKEFVNRMAQTLPEMGQNCSLISFGHSQKFSINSIEELLPLEKYSSKKLSNSVNKITFAGGTTPIFKAFDLVTSKPKITGQTALIIISDAKGMTSKVEISAQSLKEKYGSSICFYPVLTGDNEANAGFMQKIADIGKCGFSSNANELLTSNEMKSFVEQALITLNPDSDNDGVFNNQDECPNTLAGTKVKSNGCWAYQHILFDYNNSEIQSNHHVALNNIVEIYEQNSFINIIIEGHTDNIGSDKYNIKLSTKRANAVSDYLVDKGIPLNKITCAGYGFSRPAVSNDTKEGRSQNRRANFFLIKIFN
;
A
#
# COMPACT_ATOMS: atom_id res chain seq x y z
N MET A 1 -55.32 -78.49 30.99
CA MET A 1 -55.91 -77.49 31.91
C MET A 1 -55.07 -76.22 31.84
N LYS A 2 -55.76 -75.07 31.74
CA LYS A 2 -55.30 -73.67 31.58
C LYS A 2 -54.04 -73.29 32.39
N LYS A 3 -53.12 -72.51 31.80
CA LYS A 3 -53.04 -71.03 31.94
C LYS A 3 -51.82 -70.43 31.22
N ILE A 4 -52.10 -69.32 30.54
CA ILE A 4 -51.22 -68.37 29.86
C ILE A 4 -50.51 -67.50 30.91
N ILE A 5 -49.21 -67.21 30.76
CA ILE A 5 -48.59 -65.96 31.22
C ILE A 5 -47.58 -65.47 30.17
N ILE A 6 -47.82 -64.23 29.76
CA ILE A 6 -47.10 -63.39 28.83
C ILE A 6 -46.12 -62.50 29.63
N ASN A 7 -45.04 -62.11 28.96
CA ASN A 7 -44.35 -60.81 29.03
C ASN A 7 -43.11 -60.59 29.91
N THR A 8 -42.17 -59.94 29.21
CA THR A 8 -41.11 -59.01 29.66
C THR A 8 -39.84 -59.61 30.24
N LEU A 9 -38.84 -59.83 29.38
CA LEU A 9 -37.44 -59.76 29.82
C LEU A 9 -36.73 -58.63 29.07
N PHE A 10 -36.27 -57.69 29.88
CA PHE A 10 -35.69 -56.40 29.55
C PHE A 10 -34.47 -56.50 28.61
N LEU A 11 -34.50 -55.72 27.53
CA LEU A 11 -33.33 -55.38 26.73
C LEU A 11 -32.51 -54.33 27.52
N PHE A 12 -31.34 -54.71 28.03
CA PHE A 12 -30.39 -53.78 28.63
C PHE A 12 -29.74 -52.92 27.52
N PHE A 13 -30.25 -51.70 27.32
CA PHE A 13 -29.53 -50.68 26.56
C PHE A 13 -28.41 -50.12 27.43
N ALA A 14 -27.16 -50.46 27.10
CA ALA A 14 -25.99 -49.81 27.66
C ALA A 14 -25.90 -48.37 27.11
N VAL A 15 -26.42 -47.40 27.86
CA VAL A 15 -26.18 -45.98 27.61
C VAL A 15 -24.75 -45.67 28.07
N VAL A 16 -23.81 -45.68 27.13
CA VAL A 16 -22.46 -45.15 27.35
C VAL A 16 -22.58 -43.62 27.39
N PHE A 17 -22.62 -43.06 28.60
CA PHE A 17 -22.39 -41.63 28.80
C PHE A 17 -20.93 -41.32 28.47
N LEU A 18 -20.68 -40.89 27.24
CA LEU A 18 -19.45 -40.18 26.90
C LEU A 18 -19.50 -38.80 27.56
N PHE A 19 -18.97 -38.70 28.78
CA PHE A 19 -18.53 -37.42 29.33
C PHE A 19 -17.30 -36.97 28.53
N GLY A 20 -17.55 -36.39 27.35
CA GLY A 20 -16.57 -35.59 26.66
C GLY A 20 -16.27 -34.35 27.50
N CYS A 21 -15.22 -34.41 28.31
CA CYS A 21 -14.58 -33.20 28.78
C CYS A 21 -14.12 -32.43 27.54
N SER A 22 -14.84 -31.37 27.15
CA SER A 22 -14.33 -30.36 26.23
C SER A 22 -13.21 -29.61 26.94
N GLN A 23 -12.03 -30.25 27.03
CA GLN A 23 -10.80 -29.53 27.28
C GLN A 23 -10.62 -28.60 26.10
N LYS A 24 -10.86 -27.30 26.34
CA LYS A 24 -10.54 -26.22 25.43
C LYS A 24 -9.08 -26.42 25.04
N GLN A 25 -8.85 -26.93 23.83
CA GLN A 25 -7.51 -27.18 23.31
C GLN A 25 -6.72 -25.88 23.46
N ILE A 26 -5.59 -25.96 24.15
CA ILE A 26 -4.62 -24.86 24.20
C ILE A 26 -4.19 -24.68 22.76
N GLN A 27 -4.64 -23.60 22.11
CA GLN A 27 -4.20 -23.29 20.76
C GLN A 27 -2.68 -23.11 20.81
N PRO A 28 -1.92 -23.84 19.97
CA PRO A 28 -0.47 -23.73 19.96
C PRO A 28 -0.09 -22.27 19.69
N ILE A 29 1.03 -21.83 20.27
CA ILE A 29 1.61 -20.52 19.99
C ILE A 29 1.79 -20.43 18.48
N VAL A 30 0.91 -19.68 17.81
CA VAL A 30 0.97 -19.50 16.36
C VAL A 30 2.25 -18.72 16.09
N SER A 31 3.21 -19.36 15.44
CA SER A 31 4.44 -18.70 15.02
C SER A 31 4.08 -17.52 14.12
N PHE A 32 4.46 -16.32 14.54
CA PHE A 32 4.24 -15.12 13.75
C PHE A 32 5.36 -14.98 12.71
N SER A 33 4.99 -14.85 11.44
CA SER A 33 5.91 -14.52 10.36
C SER A 33 5.48 -13.18 9.77
N PRO A 34 6.22 -12.08 9.97
CA PRO A 34 5.79 -10.76 9.52
C PRO A 34 5.68 -10.73 8.00
N ALA A 35 4.51 -10.32 7.50
CA ALA A 35 4.35 -10.07 6.09
C ALA A 35 5.31 -8.95 5.64
N GLN A 36 5.95 -9.13 4.49
CA GLN A 36 6.94 -8.18 3.97
C GLN A 36 6.29 -7.22 2.97
N PHE A 37 6.79 -5.99 2.95
CA PHE A 37 6.41 -4.96 1.99
C PHE A 37 7.53 -4.75 0.97
N ASP A 38 7.16 -4.60 -0.30
CA ASP A 38 8.06 -4.02 -1.30
C ASP A 38 8.06 -2.51 -1.13
N ILE A 39 9.06 -1.98 -0.41
CA ILE A 39 9.13 -0.57 -0.03
C ILE A 39 9.08 0.40 -1.23
N ASN A 40 9.39 -0.07 -2.44
CA ASN A 40 9.33 0.76 -3.65
C ASN A 40 7.89 1.06 -4.08
N LYS A 41 6.93 0.22 -3.67
CA LYS A 41 5.51 0.36 -4.02
C LYS A 41 4.71 1.21 -3.04
N TYR A 42 5.29 1.56 -1.90
CA TYR A 42 4.59 2.26 -0.83
C TYR A 42 5.27 3.59 -0.52
N GLN A 43 4.50 4.49 0.08
CA GLN A 43 4.96 5.70 0.75
C GLN A 43 4.44 5.75 2.18
N VAL A 44 5.10 6.56 2.99
CA VAL A 44 4.66 6.86 4.35
C VAL A 44 3.31 7.57 4.30
N LYS A 45 2.32 7.03 5.02
CA LYS A 45 1.01 7.68 5.22
C LYS A 45 0.99 8.46 6.53
N ALA A 46 1.69 7.98 7.55
CA ALA A 46 1.85 8.64 8.84
C ALA A 46 3.33 8.97 9.09
N ASP A 47 3.68 10.26 8.95
CA ASP A 47 5.03 10.77 9.25
C ASP A 47 5.41 10.55 10.72
N ASN A 48 4.41 10.59 11.61
CA ASN A 48 4.60 10.41 13.05
C ASN A 48 3.62 9.36 13.60
N ILE A 49 4.14 8.42 14.36
CA ILE A 49 3.36 7.36 15.02
C ILE A 49 3.46 7.56 16.53
N ILE A 50 2.36 7.88 17.19
CA ILE A 50 2.31 8.02 18.64
C ILE A 50 1.46 6.88 19.19
N ILE A 51 2.05 6.03 20.01
CA ILE A 51 1.36 4.89 20.63
C ILE A 51 1.05 5.24 22.08
N LEU A 52 -0.23 5.22 22.44
CA LEU A 52 -0.71 5.28 23.81
C LEU A 52 -1.01 3.86 24.28
N PHE A 53 -0.21 3.34 25.21
CA PHE A 53 -0.29 1.97 25.69
C PHE A 53 -0.86 1.90 27.11
N ASP A 54 -2.01 1.26 27.27
CA ASP A 54 -2.63 1.02 28.57
C ASP A 54 -1.92 -0.11 29.32
N ALA A 55 -1.33 0.21 30.46
CA ALA A 55 -0.74 -0.76 31.37
C ALA A 55 -1.56 -0.91 32.66
N SER A 56 -2.80 -0.41 32.71
CA SER A 56 -3.60 -0.33 33.94
C SER A 56 -4.09 -1.70 34.44
N SER A 57 -4.56 -1.77 35.68
CA SER A 57 -4.98 -3.06 36.26
C SER A 57 -6.08 -3.78 35.47
N SER A 58 -6.92 -3.03 34.73
CA SER A 58 -7.97 -3.63 33.89
C SER A 58 -7.41 -4.46 32.73
N MET A 59 -6.18 -4.15 32.29
CA MET A 59 -5.46 -4.86 31.25
C MET A 59 -4.86 -6.19 31.72
N SER A 60 -4.82 -6.47 33.03
CA SER A 60 -4.12 -7.65 33.56
C SER A 60 -4.52 -8.98 32.90
N GLY A 61 -3.58 -9.92 32.85
CA GLY A 61 -3.77 -11.22 32.19
C GLY A 61 -3.71 -11.13 30.67
N ASN A 62 -4.71 -11.69 29.99
CA ASN A 62 -4.69 -11.88 28.54
C ASN A 62 -4.67 -10.55 27.76
N ASN A 63 -5.40 -9.53 28.21
CA ASN A 63 -5.50 -8.24 27.52
C ASN A 63 -4.13 -7.56 27.39
N PHE A 64 -3.34 -7.55 28.45
CA PHE A 64 -1.99 -6.97 28.47
C PHE A 64 -1.03 -7.74 27.56
N MET A 65 -1.12 -9.08 27.55
CA MET A 65 -0.32 -9.91 26.65
C MET A 65 -0.66 -9.63 25.19
N VAL A 66 -1.95 -9.60 24.85
CA VAL A 66 -2.43 -9.29 23.50
C VAL A 66 -2.04 -7.87 23.07
N ALA A 67 -2.16 -6.87 23.95
CA ALA A 67 -1.73 -5.51 23.69
C ALA A 67 -0.23 -5.42 23.34
N LYS A 68 0.63 -6.06 24.16
CA LYS A 68 2.07 -6.09 23.90
C LYS A 68 2.39 -6.80 22.59
N GLU A 69 1.70 -7.91 22.34
CA GLU A 69 1.91 -8.70 21.15
C GLU A 69 1.50 -7.94 19.89
N PHE A 70 0.39 -7.20 19.92
CA PHE A 70 0.01 -6.28 18.84
C PHE A 70 1.14 -5.29 18.52
N VAL A 71 1.70 -4.61 19.53
CA VAL A 71 2.81 -3.65 19.31
C VAL A 71 4.05 -4.34 18.74
N ASN A 72 4.41 -5.51 19.25
CA ASN A 72 5.57 -6.27 18.76
C ASN A 72 5.37 -6.76 17.32
N ARG A 73 4.17 -7.21 16.96
CA ARG A 73 3.85 -7.65 15.59
C ARG A 73 3.82 -6.46 14.63
N MET A 74 3.18 -5.35 15.03
CA MET A 74 3.23 -4.10 14.26
C MET A 74 4.66 -3.63 14.06
N ALA A 75 5.51 -3.70 15.10
CA ALA A 75 6.91 -3.34 15.01
C ALA A 75 7.67 -4.24 14.02
N GLN A 76 7.34 -5.53 13.91
CA GLN A 76 7.98 -6.45 12.97
C GLN A 76 7.44 -6.30 11.53
N THR A 77 6.21 -5.81 11.36
CA THR A 77 5.54 -5.70 10.05
C THR A 77 5.74 -4.34 9.39
N LEU A 78 5.82 -3.24 10.16
CA LEU A 78 6.01 -1.90 9.60
C LEU A 78 7.44 -1.69 9.09
N PRO A 79 7.65 -1.39 7.79
CA PRO A 79 8.99 -1.12 7.26
C PRO A 79 9.55 0.21 7.77
N GLU A 80 10.87 0.29 7.96
CA GLU A 80 11.57 1.54 8.33
C GLU A 80 11.75 2.44 7.10
N MET A 81 10.83 3.40 6.89
CA MET A 81 10.77 4.28 5.71
C MET A 81 11.03 5.76 6.05
N GLY A 82 11.60 6.02 7.24
CA GLY A 82 11.95 7.37 7.70
C GLY A 82 10.89 8.08 8.54
N GLN A 83 9.75 7.44 8.83
CA GLN A 83 8.76 7.92 9.79
C GLN A 83 9.32 7.99 11.22
N ASN A 84 8.66 8.78 12.08
CA ASN A 84 9.00 8.90 13.50
C ASN A 84 8.03 8.06 14.36
N CYS A 85 8.47 7.60 15.53
CA CYS A 85 7.64 6.85 16.47
C CYS A 85 7.91 7.27 17.92
N SER A 86 6.85 7.31 18.72
CA SER A 86 6.88 7.48 20.17
C SER A 86 5.98 6.44 20.85
N LEU A 87 6.37 5.99 22.04
CA LEU A 87 5.59 5.08 22.88
C LEU A 87 5.41 5.71 24.25
N ILE A 88 4.18 6.08 24.55
CA ILE A 88 3.74 6.60 25.84
C ILE A 88 2.87 5.53 26.48
N SER A 89 3.26 5.06 27.65
CA SER A 89 2.46 4.12 28.44
C SER A 89 1.80 4.84 29.60
N PHE A 90 0.65 4.35 30.07
CA PHE A 90 -0.07 4.96 31.19
C PHE A 90 -0.71 3.92 32.10
N GLY A 91 -0.97 4.33 33.33
CA GLY A 91 -1.64 3.52 34.33
C GLY A 91 -0.78 2.35 34.78
N HIS A 92 0.28 2.59 35.55
CA HIS A 92 1.24 1.55 35.89
C HIS A 92 1.05 1.02 37.31
N SER A 93 1.44 -0.23 37.52
CA SER A 93 1.73 -0.73 38.85
C SER A 93 2.93 0.02 39.43
N GLN A 94 2.88 0.37 40.72
CA GLN A 94 3.97 1.03 41.44
C GLN A 94 5.30 0.25 41.39
N LYS A 95 5.24 -1.07 41.13
CA LYS A 95 6.45 -1.89 40.95
C LYS A 95 7.18 -1.59 39.63
N PHE A 96 6.48 -1.05 38.63
CA PHE A 96 7.05 -0.65 37.35
C PHE A 96 7.41 0.83 37.36
N SER A 97 6.43 1.68 37.68
CA SER A 97 6.65 3.11 37.87
C SER A 97 5.66 3.68 38.88
N ILE A 98 6.13 4.66 39.66
CA ILE A 98 5.29 5.49 40.53
C ILE A 98 4.54 6.58 39.74
N ASN A 99 4.98 6.90 38.52
CA ASN A 99 4.32 7.87 37.66
C ASN A 99 3.10 7.24 37.00
N SER A 100 2.07 8.04 36.80
CA SER A 100 0.86 7.59 36.10
C SER A 100 1.02 7.49 34.57
N ILE A 101 2.12 8.04 34.03
CA ILE A 101 2.49 8.08 32.62
C ILE A 101 4.01 7.91 32.52
N GLU A 102 4.46 7.14 31.53
CA GLU A 102 5.86 6.95 31.19
C GLU A 102 6.05 7.06 29.68
N GLU A 103 6.92 7.97 29.24
CA GLU A 103 7.37 8.05 27.85
C GLU A 103 8.55 7.09 27.65
N LEU A 104 8.24 5.87 27.20
CA LEU A 104 9.22 4.78 27.08
C LEU A 104 10.09 4.89 25.83
N LEU A 105 9.56 5.57 24.81
CA LEU A 105 10.24 5.93 23.58
C LEU A 105 9.86 7.39 23.24
N PRO A 106 10.80 8.35 23.34
CA PRO A 106 10.55 9.70 22.87
C PRO A 106 10.29 9.70 21.36
N LEU A 107 9.67 10.76 20.84
CA LEU A 107 9.47 10.86 19.39
C LEU A 107 10.82 10.96 18.67
N GLU A 108 11.19 9.88 18.00
CA GLU A 108 12.42 9.78 17.22
C GLU A 108 12.21 8.94 15.97
N LYS A 109 13.22 8.78 15.11
CA LYS A 109 13.13 7.92 13.93
C LYS A 109 12.71 6.52 14.32
N TYR A 110 11.66 6.03 13.67
CA TYR A 110 11.11 4.71 13.92
C TYR A 110 12.17 3.64 13.69
N SER A 111 12.26 2.73 14.64
CA SER A 111 12.96 1.46 14.45
C SER A 111 12.16 0.34 15.08
N SER A 112 12.00 -0.75 14.33
CA SER A 112 11.34 -1.97 14.79
C SER A 112 11.91 -2.44 16.12
N LYS A 113 13.24 -2.53 16.19
CA LYS A 113 13.99 -2.98 17.37
C LYS A 113 13.76 -2.06 18.58
N LYS A 114 13.80 -0.75 18.39
CA LYS A 114 13.62 0.21 19.50
C LYS A 114 12.20 0.17 20.05
N LEU A 115 11.19 0.08 19.18
CA LEU A 115 9.79 -0.01 19.61
C LEU A 115 9.55 -1.31 20.40
N SER A 116 9.96 -2.46 19.86
CA SER A 116 9.85 -3.76 20.55
C SER A 116 10.58 -3.77 21.89
N ASN A 117 11.82 -3.25 21.95
CA ASN A 117 12.55 -3.15 23.21
C ASN A 117 11.83 -2.27 24.24
N SER A 118 11.22 -1.17 23.79
CA SER A 118 10.56 -0.20 24.67
C SER A 118 9.26 -0.75 25.25
N VAL A 119 8.40 -1.39 24.43
CA VAL A 119 7.15 -1.99 24.94
C VAL A 119 7.44 -3.20 25.84
N ASN A 120 8.52 -3.94 25.58
CA ASN A 120 8.88 -5.10 26.38
C ASN A 120 9.40 -4.77 27.78
N LYS A 121 9.83 -3.53 28.04
CA LYS A 121 10.15 -3.04 29.39
C LYS A 121 8.94 -3.09 30.33
N ILE A 122 7.72 -2.94 29.81
CA ILE A 122 6.50 -3.05 30.60
C ILE A 122 6.24 -4.53 30.88
N THR A 123 6.53 -4.98 32.11
CA THR A 123 6.49 -6.41 32.46
C THR A 123 5.16 -6.86 33.04
N PHE A 124 4.37 -5.96 33.61
CA PHE A 124 3.07 -6.27 34.19
C PHE A 124 2.15 -5.05 34.16
N ALA A 125 0.86 -5.33 34.10
CA ALA A 125 -0.18 -4.33 34.24
C ALA A 125 -0.48 -4.02 35.73
N GLY A 126 -1.03 -2.84 36.03
CA GLY A 126 -1.54 -2.48 37.36
C GLY A 126 -1.80 -0.98 37.50
N GLY A 127 -2.29 -0.51 38.65
CA GLY A 127 -2.63 0.90 38.84
C GLY A 127 -3.96 1.31 38.18
N THR A 128 -4.26 2.61 38.18
CA THR A 128 -5.50 3.17 37.63
C THR A 128 -5.42 3.38 36.11
N THR A 129 -6.52 3.77 35.46
CA THR A 129 -6.59 4.01 33.99
C THR A 129 -6.66 5.51 33.65
N PRO A 130 -5.56 6.28 33.79
CA PRO A 130 -5.55 7.74 33.60
C PRO A 130 -5.36 8.12 32.12
N ILE A 131 -6.10 7.50 31.20
CA ILE A 131 -5.86 7.67 29.76
C ILE A 131 -5.96 9.13 29.28
N PHE A 132 -6.88 9.93 29.85
CA PHE A 132 -7.01 11.34 29.50
C PHE A 132 -5.69 12.10 29.70
N LYS A 133 -4.90 11.76 30.73
CA LYS A 133 -3.60 12.38 30.96
C LYS A 133 -2.61 12.06 29.83
N ALA A 134 -2.70 10.88 29.21
CA ALA A 134 -1.83 10.51 28.09
C ALA A 134 -2.15 11.36 26.85
N PHE A 135 -3.44 11.60 26.58
CA PHE A 135 -3.86 12.59 25.57
C PHE A 135 -3.37 14.00 25.92
N ASP A 136 -3.55 14.43 27.17
CA ASP A 136 -3.14 15.76 27.62
C ASP A 136 -1.61 15.95 27.50
N LEU A 137 -0.82 14.91 27.75
CA LEU A 137 0.63 14.93 27.53
C LEU A 137 0.96 15.20 26.05
N VAL A 138 0.31 14.51 25.11
CA VAL A 138 0.49 14.75 23.66
C VAL A 138 0.03 16.17 23.29
N THR A 139 -1.09 16.63 23.85
CA THR A 139 -1.61 17.98 23.64
C THR A 139 -0.68 19.06 24.19
N SER A 140 0.03 18.80 25.31
CA SER A 140 0.95 19.76 25.94
C SER A 140 2.26 19.97 25.18
N LYS A 141 2.70 18.99 24.38
CA LYS A 141 3.94 19.07 23.59
C LYS A 141 3.78 20.06 22.42
N PRO A 142 4.86 20.60 21.84
CA PRO A 142 4.75 21.35 20.58
C PRO A 142 4.04 20.52 19.49
N LYS A 143 3.26 21.18 18.63
CA LYS A 143 2.63 20.50 17.49
C LYS A 143 3.73 19.99 16.56
N ILE A 144 3.66 18.71 16.22
CA ILE A 144 4.58 18.07 15.29
C ILE A 144 4.02 18.23 13.86
N THR A 145 4.90 18.46 12.89
CA THR A 145 4.54 18.58 11.46
C THR A 145 4.39 17.20 10.81
N GLY A 146 3.56 17.12 9.76
CA GLY A 146 3.29 15.88 9.05
C GLY A 146 2.07 15.12 9.60
N GLN A 147 1.62 14.12 8.86
CA GLN A 147 0.48 13.30 9.23
C GLN A 147 0.83 12.44 10.45
N THR A 148 -0.02 12.46 11.47
CA THR A 148 0.19 11.77 12.74
C THR A 148 -0.86 10.68 12.93
N ALA A 149 -0.42 9.44 13.15
CA ALA A 149 -1.24 8.34 13.59
C ALA A 149 -1.14 8.21 15.11
N LEU A 150 -2.25 8.45 15.82
CA LEU A 150 -2.35 8.18 17.25
C LEU A 150 -3.00 6.82 17.47
N ILE A 151 -2.20 5.82 17.84
CA ILE A 151 -2.66 4.46 18.11
C ILE A 151 -2.95 4.34 19.60
N ILE A 152 -4.16 3.95 19.98
CA ILE A 152 -4.59 3.86 21.39
C ILE A 152 -4.89 2.41 21.72
N ILE A 153 -4.10 1.77 22.57
CA ILE A 153 -4.23 0.34 22.88
C ILE A 153 -4.73 0.19 24.31
N SER A 154 -5.97 -0.29 24.50
CA SER A 154 -6.61 -0.40 25.82
C SER A 154 -7.82 -1.34 25.78
N ASP A 155 -8.27 -1.83 26.94
CA ASP A 155 -9.55 -2.53 27.09
C ASP A 155 -10.74 -1.58 27.27
N ALA A 156 -10.50 -0.27 27.22
CA ALA A 156 -11.44 0.83 27.39
C ALA A 156 -12.18 0.88 28.74
N LYS A 157 -11.80 0.07 29.72
CA LYS A 157 -12.42 0.13 31.05
C LYS A 157 -11.95 1.37 31.79
N GLY A 158 -12.91 2.10 32.38
CA GLY A 158 -12.61 3.35 33.08
C GLY A 158 -12.40 4.55 32.17
N MET A 159 -12.62 4.42 30.86
CA MET A 159 -12.73 5.58 29.98
C MET A 159 -14.05 6.32 30.25
N THR A 160 -13.97 7.64 30.30
CA THR A 160 -15.08 8.54 30.62
C THR A 160 -15.15 9.67 29.59
N SER A 161 -16.16 10.54 29.69
CA SER A 161 -16.28 11.73 28.83
C SER A 161 -15.05 12.63 28.81
N LYS A 162 -14.19 12.58 29.85
CA LYS A 162 -12.90 13.32 29.85
C LYS A 162 -11.98 12.92 28.70
N VAL A 163 -11.99 11.64 28.31
CA VAL A 163 -11.15 11.13 27.21
C VAL A 163 -11.62 11.71 25.88
N GLU A 164 -12.94 11.82 25.68
CA GLU A 164 -13.53 12.45 24.50
C GLU A 164 -13.12 13.93 24.42
N ILE A 165 -13.16 14.66 25.53
CA ILE A 165 -12.74 16.08 25.59
C ILE A 165 -11.24 16.23 25.26
N SER A 166 -10.38 15.38 25.84
CA SER A 166 -8.94 15.42 25.54
C SER A 166 -8.66 15.04 24.08
N ALA A 167 -9.39 14.08 23.51
CA ALA A 167 -9.31 13.70 22.10
C ALA A 167 -9.76 14.84 21.17
N GLN A 168 -10.85 15.54 21.51
CA GLN A 168 -11.31 16.75 20.80
C GLN A 168 -10.27 17.86 20.84
N SER A 169 -9.70 18.14 22.01
CA SER A 169 -8.65 19.16 22.18
C SER A 169 -7.42 18.85 21.30
N LEU A 170 -7.04 17.57 21.23
CA LEU A 170 -5.95 17.14 20.37
C LEU A 170 -6.31 17.28 18.88
N LYS A 171 -7.55 16.98 18.50
CA LYS A 171 -8.05 17.16 17.13
C LYS A 171 -8.08 18.63 16.73
N GLU A 172 -8.48 19.53 17.62
CA GLU A 172 -8.46 20.99 17.39
C GLU A 172 -7.04 21.49 17.13
N LYS A 173 -6.07 21.03 17.93
CA LYS A 173 -4.66 21.39 17.77
C LYS A 173 -4.06 20.89 16.45
N TYR A 174 -4.31 19.64 16.08
CA TYR A 174 -3.67 19.03 14.90
C TYR A 174 -4.48 19.23 13.60
N GLY A 175 -5.79 19.42 13.67
CA GLY A 175 -6.65 19.52 12.50
C GLY A 175 -6.67 18.21 11.71
N SER A 176 -6.60 18.29 10.37
CA SER A 176 -6.55 17.11 9.49
C SER A 176 -5.27 16.27 9.63
N SER A 177 -4.21 16.84 10.21
CA SER A 177 -2.91 16.17 10.35
C SER A 177 -2.85 15.10 11.46
N ILE A 178 -3.97 14.76 12.10
CA ILE A 178 -4.03 13.64 13.05
C ILE A 178 -5.23 12.73 12.77
N CYS A 179 -4.96 11.42 12.81
CA CYS A 179 -5.95 10.35 12.75
C CYS A 179 -5.82 9.45 13.98
N PHE A 180 -6.96 8.94 14.46
CA PHE A 180 -7.01 8.13 15.67
C PHE A 180 -7.27 6.67 15.29
N TYR A 181 -6.45 5.77 15.81
CA TYR A 181 -6.52 4.33 15.56
C TYR A 181 -6.63 3.57 16.90
N PRO A 182 -7.82 3.58 17.53
CA PRO A 182 -8.05 2.80 18.73
C PRO A 182 -8.00 1.30 18.45
N VAL A 183 -7.33 0.57 19.33
CA VAL A 183 -7.15 -0.88 19.28
C VAL A 183 -7.62 -1.44 20.62
N LEU A 184 -8.83 -2.00 20.60
CA LEU A 184 -9.47 -2.60 21.76
C LEU A 184 -8.80 -3.94 22.11
N THR A 185 -8.57 -4.19 23.39
CA THR A 185 -8.27 -5.54 23.90
C THR A 185 -9.45 -6.13 24.66
N GLY A 186 -9.83 -7.36 24.32
CA GLY A 186 -11.05 -8.01 24.83
C GLY A 186 -12.29 -7.63 24.02
N ASP A 187 -13.43 -8.22 24.37
CA ASP A 187 -14.57 -8.31 23.45
C ASP A 187 -15.85 -7.65 24.01
N ASN A 188 -15.70 -6.63 24.86
CA ASN A 188 -16.85 -5.92 25.43
C ASN A 188 -17.41 -4.91 24.41
N GLU A 189 -18.68 -5.07 24.04
CA GLU A 189 -19.34 -4.26 23.01
C GLU A 189 -19.45 -2.76 23.37
N ALA A 190 -19.74 -2.43 24.63
CA ALA A 190 -19.81 -1.04 25.07
C ALA A 190 -18.44 -0.35 24.98
N ASN A 191 -17.38 -1.08 25.32
CA ASN A 191 -15.99 -0.62 25.18
C ASN A 191 -15.59 -0.45 23.71
N ALA A 192 -16.01 -1.37 22.83
CA ALA A 192 -15.83 -1.24 21.38
C ALA A 192 -16.54 0.01 20.83
N GLY A 193 -17.79 0.24 21.25
CA GLY A 193 -18.53 1.45 20.88
C GLY A 193 -17.84 2.74 21.37
N PHE A 194 -17.22 2.72 22.55
CA PHE A 194 -16.43 3.85 23.03
C PHE A 194 -15.17 4.09 22.17
N MET A 195 -14.44 3.04 21.85
CA MET A 195 -13.27 3.13 20.96
C MET A 195 -13.65 3.66 19.57
N GLN A 196 -14.79 3.24 19.03
CA GLN A 196 -15.30 3.79 17.76
C GLN A 196 -15.57 5.29 17.85
N LYS A 197 -16.19 5.77 18.94
CA LYS A 197 -16.40 7.22 19.15
C LYS A 197 -15.09 8.01 19.14
N ILE A 198 -14.02 7.46 19.73
CA ILE A 198 -12.70 8.10 19.67
C ILE A 198 -12.20 8.16 18.23
N ALA A 199 -12.29 7.08 17.45
CA ALA A 199 -11.93 7.11 16.02
C ALA A 199 -12.73 8.17 15.24
N ASP A 200 -14.03 8.28 15.50
CA ASP A 200 -14.93 9.23 14.84
C ASP A 200 -14.55 10.69 15.12
N ILE A 201 -14.10 11.02 16.34
CA ILE A 201 -13.56 12.36 16.68
C ILE A 201 -12.38 12.70 15.78
N GLY A 202 -11.54 11.71 15.46
CA GLY A 202 -10.41 11.86 14.54
C GLY A 202 -10.83 12.25 13.11
N LYS A 203 -12.09 12.00 12.70
CA LYS A 203 -12.60 12.12 11.31
C LYS A 203 -11.80 11.33 10.26
N CYS A 204 -10.82 10.55 10.71
CA CYS A 204 -9.97 9.65 9.95
C CYS A 204 -9.36 8.64 10.94
N GLY A 205 -9.03 7.47 10.42
CA GLY A 205 -8.71 6.30 11.22
C GLY A 205 -9.93 5.42 11.47
N PHE A 206 -9.76 4.41 12.30
CA PHE A 206 -10.76 3.37 12.56
C PHE A 206 -10.45 2.67 13.88
N SER A 207 -11.48 2.07 14.49
CA SER A 207 -11.31 1.19 15.64
C SER A 207 -11.05 -0.25 15.18
N SER A 208 -10.26 -1.01 15.93
CA SER A 208 -10.03 -2.44 15.68
C SER A 208 -9.95 -3.25 16.97
N ASN A 209 -10.06 -4.57 16.88
CA ASN A 209 -9.82 -5.47 18.01
C ASN A 209 -8.44 -6.12 17.87
N ALA A 210 -7.60 -6.01 18.91
CA ALA A 210 -6.26 -6.56 18.91
C ALA A 210 -6.24 -8.08 18.65
N ASN A 211 -7.25 -8.83 19.10
CA ASN A 211 -7.35 -10.28 18.90
C ASN A 211 -7.46 -10.66 17.41
N GLU A 212 -8.06 -9.78 16.60
CA GLU A 212 -8.25 -9.97 15.16
C GLU A 212 -6.99 -9.59 14.36
N LEU A 213 -6.11 -8.76 14.94
CA LEU A 213 -4.91 -8.24 14.28
C LEU A 213 -3.65 -9.06 14.55
N LEU A 214 -3.74 -10.17 15.28
CA LEU A 214 -2.56 -10.96 15.62
C LEU A 214 -2.00 -11.71 14.41
N THR A 215 -2.82 -12.06 13.43
CA THR A 215 -2.35 -12.81 12.25
C THR A 215 -1.50 -11.93 11.30
N SER A 216 -0.60 -12.54 10.53
CA SER A 216 0.31 -11.84 9.62
C SER A 216 -0.41 -10.99 8.58
N ASN A 217 -1.52 -11.48 8.03
CA ASN A 217 -2.29 -10.77 6.99
C ASN A 217 -3.07 -9.59 7.57
N GLU A 218 -3.68 -9.78 8.74
CA GLU A 218 -4.48 -8.79 9.44
C GLU A 218 -3.59 -7.67 9.97
N MET A 219 -2.41 -8.00 10.50
CA MET A 219 -1.40 -7.00 10.87
C MET A 219 -0.89 -6.22 9.65
N LYS A 220 -0.64 -6.91 8.53
CA LYS A 220 -0.28 -6.25 7.26
C LYS A 220 -1.35 -5.24 6.85
N SER A 221 -2.62 -5.67 6.88
CA SER A 221 -3.77 -4.84 6.54
C SER A 221 -3.90 -3.62 7.46
N PHE A 222 -3.68 -3.79 8.77
CA PHE A 222 -3.64 -2.66 9.70
C PHE A 222 -2.53 -1.66 9.33
N VAL A 223 -1.31 -2.13 9.06
CA VAL A 223 -0.18 -1.29 8.67
C VAL A 223 -0.45 -0.54 7.36
N GLU A 224 -1.00 -1.22 6.34
CA GLU A 224 -1.39 -0.60 5.06
C GLU A 224 -2.54 0.41 5.17
N GLN A 225 -3.46 0.21 6.12
CA GLN A 225 -4.58 1.13 6.28
C GLN A 225 -4.23 2.32 7.18
N ALA A 226 -3.38 2.13 8.18
CA ALA A 226 -3.09 3.14 9.19
C ALA A 226 -1.79 3.92 8.93
N LEU A 227 -0.72 3.28 8.44
CA LEU A 227 0.65 3.80 8.60
C LEU A 227 1.40 4.03 7.28
N ILE A 228 1.14 3.21 6.27
CA ILE A 228 1.69 3.36 4.91
C ILE A 228 0.57 3.35 3.89
N THR A 229 0.85 3.66 2.63
CA THR A 229 -0.10 3.53 1.51
C THR A 229 0.65 3.21 0.24
N LEU A 230 0.00 2.58 -0.74
CA LEU A 230 0.59 2.45 -2.08
C LEU A 230 0.94 3.83 -2.65
N ASN A 231 2.04 3.89 -3.38
CA ASN A 231 2.34 5.06 -4.19
C ASN A 231 1.22 5.23 -5.23
N PRO A 232 0.78 6.48 -5.50
CA PRO A 232 -0.15 6.73 -6.57
C PRO A 232 0.53 6.47 -7.92
N ASP A 233 -0.26 5.98 -8.87
CA ASP A 233 0.07 5.92 -10.29
C ASP A 233 -1.01 6.76 -10.99
N SER A 234 -0.65 7.98 -11.37
CA SER A 234 -1.58 9.01 -11.83
C SER A 234 -2.09 8.80 -13.25
N ASP A 235 -1.28 8.18 -14.12
CA ASP A 235 -1.64 7.90 -15.50
C ASP A 235 -1.95 6.41 -15.75
N ASN A 236 -1.81 5.58 -14.72
CA ASN A 236 -2.11 4.16 -14.66
C ASN A 236 -1.29 3.34 -15.67
N ASP A 237 -0.07 3.77 -15.96
CA ASP A 237 0.85 3.10 -16.88
C ASP A 237 1.56 1.88 -16.24
N GLY A 238 1.37 1.68 -14.93
CA GLY A 238 1.97 0.61 -14.15
C GLY A 238 3.26 1.01 -13.42
N VAL A 239 3.68 2.27 -13.51
CA VAL A 239 4.81 2.85 -12.81
C VAL A 239 4.31 3.94 -11.87
N PHE A 240 4.66 3.81 -10.59
CA PHE A 240 4.23 4.79 -9.59
C PHE A 240 4.85 6.17 -9.82
N ASN A 241 4.14 7.24 -9.47
CA ASN A 241 4.57 8.63 -9.69
C ASN A 241 5.97 8.97 -9.16
N ASN A 242 6.42 8.31 -8.09
CA ASN A 242 7.75 8.50 -7.52
C ASN A 242 8.87 7.82 -8.31
N GLN A 243 8.51 6.98 -9.28
CA GLN A 243 9.39 6.23 -10.18
C GLN A 243 9.16 6.60 -11.65
N ASP A 244 8.11 7.36 -11.95
CA ASP A 244 7.72 7.76 -13.29
C ASP A 244 8.42 9.08 -13.71
N GLU A 245 9.24 8.99 -14.73
CA GLU A 245 9.94 10.12 -15.36
C GLU A 245 9.14 10.75 -16.51
N CYS A 246 8.10 10.07 -17.00
CA CYS A 246 7.29 10.48 -18.13
C CYS A 246 5.81 10.52 -17.75
N PRO A 247 5.40 11.49 -16.91
CA PRO A 247 4.01 11.61 -16.52
C PRO A 247 3.13 11.77 -17.75
N ASN A 248 1.98 11.09 -17.73
CA ASN A 248 0.99 11.00 -18.81
C ASN A 248 1.36 10.04 -19.94
N THR A 249 2.15 8.99 -19.67
CA THR A 249 2.06 7.84 -20.55
C THR A 249 0.71 7.14 -20.35
N LEU A 250 0.36 6.28 -21.29
CA LEU A 250 -1.02 5.81 -21.40
C LEU A 250 -1.17 4.46 -20.69
N ALA A 251 -2.20 4.36 -19.86
CA ALA A 251 -2.58 3.11 -19.22
C ALA A 251 -2.64 1.93 -20.22
N GLY A 252 -2.02 0.82 -19.84
CA GLY A 252 -1.96 -0.39 -20.67
C GLY A 252 -0.91 -0.40 -21.77
N THR A 253 -0.18 0.70 -21.99
CA THR A 253 0.95 0.71 -22.94
C THR A 253 2.20 0.07 -22.37
N LYS A 254 3.06 -0.48 -23.24
CA LYS A 254 4.36 -1.00 -22.82
C LYS A 254 5.30 0.16 -22.50
N VAL A 255 5.49 0.39 -21.21
CA VAL A 255 6.45 1.35 -20.68
C VAL A 255 7.72 0.64 -20.18
N LYS A 256 8.80 1.40 -20.05
CA LYS A 256 10.00 0.96 -19.34
C LYS A 256 9.76 1.08 -17.83
N SER A 257 10.74 0.65 -17.03
CA SER A 257 10.67 0.74 -15.56
C SER A 257 10.60 2.17 -15.01
N ASN A 258 10.81 3.20 -15.84
CA ASN A 258 10.74 4.62 -15.47
C ASN A 258 9.47 5.30 -16.00
N GLY A 259 8.43 4.55 -16.36
CA GLY A 259 7.15 5.06 -16.88
C GLY A 259 7.22 5.55 -18.33
N CYS A 260 8.40 5.95 -18.80
CA CYS A 260 8.59 6.35 -20.19
C CYS A 260 8.31 5.23 -21.19
N TRP A 261 7.69 5.59 -22.32
CA TRP A 261 7.42 4.68 -23.42
C TRP A 261 8.65 3.84 -23.77
N ALA A 262 8.47 2.52 -23.85
CA ALA A 262 9.45 1.66 -24.49
C ALA A 262 9.58 2.13 -25.94
N TYR A 263 10.80 2.44 -26.41
CA TYR A 263 11.01 2.92 -27.79
C TYR A 263 10.41 1.92 -28.77
N GLN A 264 9.32 2.29 -29.42
CA GLN A 264 8.75 1.51 -30.50
C GLN A 264 9.18 2.13 -31.81
N HIS A 265 9.82 1.31 -32.63
CA HIS A 265 10.24 1.67 -33.95
C HIS A 265 10.17 0.42 -34.83
N ILE A 266 10.06 0.66 -36.12
CA ILE A 266 10.24 -0.38 -37.12
C ILE A 266 11.48 -0.06 -37.94
N LEU A 267 12.14 -1.10 -38.44
CA LEU A 267 13.34 -0.97 -39.26
C LEU A 267 12.99 -1.11 -40.73
N PHE A 268 13.84 -0.53 -41.57
CA PHE A 268 13.71 -0.59 -43.02
C PHE A 268 15.01 -1.07 -43.66
N ASP A 269 14.84 -1.80 -44.75
CA ASP A 269 15.95 -2.16 -45.61
C ASP A 269 16.61 -0.92 -46.24
N TYR A 270 17.83 -1.12 -46.71
CA TYR A 270 18.58 -0.09 -47.40
C TYR A 270 17.78 0.40 -48.62
N ASN A 271 17.63 1.73 -48.75
CA ASN A 271 16.88 2.35 -49.82
C ASN A 271 15.43 1.82 -49.98
N ASN A 272 14.78 1.43 -48.87
CA ASN A 272 13.40 0.96 -48.90
C ASN A 272 12.54 1.69 -47.85
N SER A 273 11.23 1.77 -48.11
CA SER A 273 10.18 2.24 -47.21
C SER A 273 9.04 1.23 -47.04
N GLU A 274 9.18 0.02 -47.57
CA GLU A 274 8.23 -1.07 -47.37
C GLU A 274 8.31 -1.61 -45.93
N ILE A 275 7.14 -1.83 -45.33
CA ILE A 275 7.01 -2.40 -43.99
C ILE A 275 7.06 -3.92 -44.13
N GLN A 276 8.08 -4.53 -43.53
CA GLN A 276 8.19 -5.99 -43.49
C GLN A 276 7.13 -6.60 -42.55
N SER A 277 6.67 -7.81 -42.86
CA SER A 277 5.58 -8.49 -42.15
C SER A 277 5.85 -8.73 -40.66
N ASN A 278 7.11 -8.91 -40.27
CA ASN A 278 7.55 -9.03 -38.88
C ASN A 278 7.23 -7.78 -38.04
N HIS A 279 7.03 -6.62 -38.66
CA HIS A 279 6.68 -5.37 -37.98
C HIS A 279 5.17 -5.17 -37.80
N HIS A 280 4.32 -5.97 -38.44
CA HIS A 280 2.86 -5.86 -38.31
C HIS A 280 2.37 -6.07 -36.87
N VAL A 281 3.02 -6.95 -36.09
CA VAL A 281 2.66 -7.16 -34.68
C VAL A 281 2.85 -5.87 -33.87
N ALA A 282 3.96 -5.16 -34.08
CA ALA A 282 4.21 -3.90 -33.38
C ALA A 282 3.19 -2.83 -33.77
N LEU A 283 2.86 -2.73 -35.07
CA LEU A 283 1.89 -1.75 -35.57
C LEU A 283 0.45 -2.07 -35.14
N ASN A 284 0.06 -3.34 -35.11
CA ASN A 284 -1.27 -3.75 -34.62
C ASN A 284 -1.44 -3.43 -33.12
N ASN A 285 -0.39 -3.57 -32.30
CA ASN A 285 -0.47 -3.14 -30.90
C ASN A 285 -0.80 -1.64 -30.78
N ILE A 286 -0.30 -0.79 -31.68
CA ILE A 286 -0.64 0.65 -31.70
C ILE A 286 -2.12 0.85 -32.00
N VAL A 287 -2.67 0.07 -32.94
CA VAL A 287 -4.09 0.11 -33.29
C VAL A 287 -4.93 -0.27 -32.08
N GLU A 288 -4.61 -1.37 -31.40
CA GLU A 288 -5.30 -1.80 -30.18
C GLU A 288 -5.26 -0.72 -29.08
N ILE A 289 -4.11 -0.08 -28.89
CA ILE A 289 -3.95 1.03 -27.93
C ILE A 289 -4.84 2.22 -28.35
N TYR A 290 -4.87 2.58 -29.63
CA TYR A 290 -5.69 3.68 -30.15
C TYR A 290 -7.18 3.39 -30.02
N GLU A 291 -7.63 2.18 -30.30
CA GLU A 291 -9.04 1.77 -30.17
C GLU A 291 -9.56 1.96 -28.75
N GLN A 292 -8.73 1.67 -27.74
CA GLN A 292 -9.06 1.87 -26.34
C GLN A 292 -8.94 3.34 -25.90
N ASN A 293 -8.26 4.19 -26.69
CA ASN A 293 -7.86 5.55 -26.31
C ASN A 293 -7.95 6.54 -27.48
N SER A 294 -9.11 6.67 -28.12
CA SER A 294 -9.30 7.48 -29.35
C SER A 294 -9.03 8.99 -29.22
N PHE A 295 -8.76 9.48 -28.01
CA PHE A 295 -8.31 10.85 -27.75
C PHE A 295 -6.82 11.08 -28.05
N ILE A 296 -6.04 10.04 -28.37
CA ILE A 296 -4.60 10.17 -28.67
C ILE A 296 -4.34 10.68 -30.09
N ASN A 297 -3.18 11.33 -30.24
CA ASN A 297 -2.52 11.57 -31.52
C ASN A 297 -1.26 10.72 -31.63
N ILE A 298 -0.84 10.42 -32.86
CA ILE A 298 0.33 9.63 -33.19
C ILE A 298 1.31 10.50 -33.97
N ILE A 299 2.51 10.68 -33.46
CA ILE A 299 3.60 11.32 -34.20
C ILE A 299 4.50 10.23 -34.76
N ILE A 300 4.80 10.28 -36.05
CA ILE A 300 5.67 9.33 -36.74
C ILE A 300 6.88 10.09 -37.30
N GLU A 301 8.06 9.67 -36.89
CA GLU A 301 9.33 10.27 -37.32
C GLU A 301 10.13 9.27 -38.15
N GLY A 302 10.31 9.56 -39.43
CA GLY A 302 11.14 8.78 -40.32
C GLY A 302 12.61 9.19 -40.26
N HIS A 303 13.50 8.21 -40.35
CA HIS A 303 14.96 8.41 -40.34
C HIS A 303 15.66 7.54 -41.40
N THR A 304 16.86 7.94 -41.79
CA THR A 304 17.76 7.19 -42.68
C THR A 304 19.15 7.03 -42.07
N ASP A 305 19.97 6.18 -42.69
CA ASP A 305 21.41 6.27 -42.52
C ASP A 305 21.98 7.44 -43.35
N ASN A 306 23.29 7.68 -43.20
CA ASN A 306 23.99 8.81 -43.83
C ASN A 306 24.45 8.55 -45.27
N ILE A 307 23.96 7.50 -45.95
CA ILE A 307 24.36 7.21 -47.33
C ILE A 307 23.47 7.98 -48.31
N GLY A 308 24.08 8.74 -49.22
CA GLY A 308 23.37 9.53 -50.24
C GLY A 308 23.09 10.97 -49.80
N SER A 309 22.54 11.77 -50.71
CA SER A 309 22.32 13.22 -50.47
C SER A 309 21.23 13.50 -49.43
N ASP A 310 21.34 14.63 -48.73
CA ASP A 310 20.34 15.12 -47.76
C ASP A 310 18.95 15.18 -48.36
N LYS A 311 18.81 15.78 -49.56
CA LYS A 311 17.53 15.94 -50.26
C LYS A 311 16.87 14.58 -50.53
N TYR A 312 17.67 13.58 -50.84
CA TYR A 312 17.18 12.23 -51.07
C TYR A 312 16.77 11.57 -49.75
N ASN A 313 17.60 11.67 -48.72
CA ASN A 313 17.34 11.06 -47.42
C ASN A 313 16.14 11.69 -46.70
N ILE A 314 15.91 12.99 -46.83
CA ILE A 314 14.67 13.64 -46.38
C ILE A 314 13.47 12.99 -47.06
N LYS A 315 13.48 12.88 -48.40
CA LYS A 315 12.38 12.23 -49.14
C LYS A 315 12.15 10.77 -48.71
N LEU A 316 13.21 9.99 -48.56
CA LEU A 316 13.11 8.58 -48.14
C LEU A 316 12.58 8.46 -46.71
N SER A 317 13.07 9.29 -45.80
CA SER A 317 12.56 9.31 -44.41
C SER A 317 11.07 9.69 -44.35
N THR A 318 10.62 10.68 -45.12
CA THR A 318 9.19 11.03 -45.21
C THR A 318 8.37 9.86 -45.75
N LYS A 319 8.86 9.16 -46.78
CA LYS A 319 8.18 7.95 -47.31
C LYS A 319 8.03 6.86 -46.25
N ARG A 320 9.04 6.66 -45.40
CA ARG A 320 8.97 5.70 -44.28
C ARG A 320 7.91 6.08 -43.25
N ALA A 321 7.88 7.35 -42.84
CA ALA A 321 6.86 7.84 -41.93
C ALA A 321 5.45 7.67 -42.51
N ASN A 322 5.28 8.03 -43.79
CA ASN A 322 4.02 7.88 -44.50
C ASN A 322 3.60 6.41 -44.65
N ALA A 323 4.53 5.48 -44.93
CA ALA A 323 4.19 4.07 -45.01
C ALA A 323 3.59 3.54 -43.69
N VAL A 324 4.12 3.98 -42.54
CA VAL A 324 3.54 3.64 -41.23
C VAL A 324 2.19 4.31 -41.04
N SER A 325 2.05 5.58 -41.42
CA SER A 325 0.76 6.28 -41.38
C SER A 325 -0.30 5.56 -42.21
N ASP A 326 0.02 5.19 -43.46
CA ASP A 326 -0.88 4.51 -44.39
C ASP A 326 -1.33 3.17 -43.82
N TYR A 327 -0.40 2.41 -43.21
CA TYR A 327 -0.73 1.18 -42.50
C TYR A 327 -1.74 1.41 -41.35
N LEU A 328 -1.49 2.41 -40.51
CA LEU A 328 -2.37 2.72 -39.37
C LEU A 328 -3.75 3.22 -39.83
N VAL A 329 -3.80 4.00 -40.91
CA VAL A 329 -5.04 4.46 -41.53
C VAL A 329 -5.84 3.30 -42.12
N ASP A 330 -5.18 2.35 -42.80
CA ASP A 330 -5.82 1.12 -43.30
C ASP A 330 -6.44 0.29 -42.16
N LYS A 331 -5.83 0.34 -40.98
CA LYS A 331 -6.34 -0.28 -39.74
C LYS A 331 -7.41 0.55 -39.01
N GLY A 332 -7.82 1.68 -39.56
CA GLY A 332 -8.95 2.47 -39.06
C GLY A 332 -8.58 3.67 -38.19
N ILE A 333 -7.29 4.00 -38.02
CA ILE A 333 -6.89 5.22 -37.33
C ILE A 333 -7.16 6.43 -38.25
N PRO A 334 -7.97 7.42 -37.82
CA PRO A 334 -8.24 8.60 -38.64
C PRO A 334 -6.96 9.39 -38.95
N LEU A 335 -6.79 9.81 -40.20
CA LEU A 335 -5.57 10.52 -40.63
C LEU A 335 -5.32 11.81 -39.84
N ASN A 336 -6.36 12.50 -39.37
CA ASN A 336 -6.22 13.72 -38.55
C ASN A 336 -5.63 13.45 -37.15
N LYS A 337 -5.49 12.19 -36.75
CA LYS A 337 -4.78 11.78 -35.53
C LYS A 337 -3.30 11.54 -35.75
N ILE A 338 -2.84 11.47 -36.99
CA ILE A 338 -1.47 11.10 -37.32
C ILE A 338 -0.72 12.31 -37.87
N THR A 339 0.47 12.56 -37.33
CA THR A 339 1.40 13.58 -37.83
C THR A 339 2.70 12.90 -38.24
N CYS A 340 3.15 13.13 -39.47
CA CYS A 340 4.39 12.55 -40.01
C CYS A 340 5.47 13.61 -40.22
N ALA A 341 6.71 13.27 -39.89
CA ALA A 341 7.89 14.07 -40.20
C ALA A 341 9.04 13.18 -40.69
N GLY A 342 9.79 13.65 -41.68
CA GLY A 342 11.01 12.98 -42.16
C GLY A 342 12.24 13.81 -41.81
N TYR A 343 13.20 13.19 -41.11
CA TYR A 343 14.41 13.88 -40.63
C TYR A 343 15.69 13.49 -41.40
N GLY A 344 15.59 12.60 -42.39
CA GLY A 344 16.76 12.02 -43.06
C GLY A 344 17.73 11.43 -42.03
N PHE A 345 19.01 11.75 -42.15
CA PHE A 345 20.05 11.30 -41.23
C PHE A 345 20.45 12.33 -40.16
N SER A 346 19.69 13.42 -39.99
CA SER A 346 20.02 14.50 -39.05
C SER A 346 19.87 14.12 -37.57
N ARG A 347 19.15 13.04 -37.26
CA ARG A 347 18.89 12.53 -35.91
C ARG A 347 19.20 11.03 -35.80
N PRO A 348 20.50 10.64 -35.87
CA PRO A 348 20.88 9.23 -35.74
C PRO A 348 20.63 8.72 -34.32
N ALA A 349 20.13 7.49 -34.20
CA ALA A 349 19.98 6.82 -32.90
C ALA A 349 21.32 6.23 -32.42
N VAL A 350 22.17 5.82 -33.37
CA VAL A 350 23.52 5.27 -33.13
C VAL A 350 24.48 5.76 -34.21
N SER A 351 25.79 5.56 -34.04
CA SER A 351 26.77 5.96 -35.07
C SER A 351 26.48 5.29 -36.43
N ASN A 352 26.72 6.03 -37.52
CA ASN A 352 26.60 5.52 -38.90
C ASN A 352 27.90 4.89 -39.43
N ASP A 353 28.96 4.80 -38.62
CA ASP A 353 30.27 4.33 -39.07
C ASP A 353 30.25 2.84 -39.46
N THR A 354 29.42 2.04 -38.78
CA THR A 354 29.27 0.60 -39.04
C THR A 354 28.03 0.26 -39.86
N LYS A 355 28.03 -0.90 -40.52
CA LYS A 355 26.85 -1.36 -41.29
C LYS A 355 25.64 -1.59 -40.37
N GLU A 356 25.91 -2.11 -39.19
CA GLU A 356 24.96 -2.41 -38.15
C GLU A 356 24.34 -1.12 -37.61
N GLY A 357 25.16 -0.10 -37.32
CA GLY A 357 24.67 1.20 -36.88
C GLY A 357 23.80 1.90 -37.93
N ARG A 358 24.19 1.81 -39.21
CA ARG A 358 23.35 2.29 -40.32
C ARG A 358 22.01 1.56 -40.38
N SER A 359 21.96 0.24 -40.13
CA SER A 359 20.69 -0.48 -40.13
C SER A 359 19.74 0.00 -39.05
N GLN A 360 20.25 0.31 -37.86
CA GLN A 360 19.44 0.85 -36.76
C GLN A 360 18.96 2.29 -37.04
N ASN A 361 19.70 3.05 -37.83
CA ASN A 361 19.29 4.40 -38.24
C ASN A 361 18.23 4.43 -39.34
N ARG A 362 18.07 3.34 -40.10
CA ARG A 362 16.99 3.17 -41.07
C ARG A 362 15.71 2.73 -40.37
N ARG A 363 15.00 3.69 -39.78
CA ARG A 363 13.84 3.42 -38.92
C ARG A 363 12.70 4.42 -39.10
N ALA A 364 11.53 4.05 -38.59
CA ALA A 364 10.49 5.01 -38.23
C ALA A 364 10.19 4.85 -36.73
N ASN A 365 10.35 5.94 -36.00
CA ASN A 365 9.93 6.05 -34.61
C ASN A 365 8.47 6.51 -34.58
N PHE A 366 7.72 6.11 -33.56
CA PHE A 366 6.39 6.65 -33.34
C PHE A 366 6.09 6.86 -31.87
N PHE A 367 5.31 7.91 -31.59
CA PHE A 367 5.00 8.41 -30.26
C PHE A 367 3.50 8.58 -30.13
N LEU A 368 2.93 8.08 -29.03
CA LEU A 368 1.51 8.21 -28.70
C LEU A 368 1.35 9.37 -27.73
N ILE A 369 0.59 10.39 -28.09
CA ILE A 369 0.45 11.62 -27.30
C ILE A 369 -1.01 11.79 -26.90
N LYS A 370 -1.26 11.85 -25.60
CA LYS A 370 -2.55 12.25 -25.04
C LYS A 370 -2.77 13.73 -25.27
N ILE A 371 -3.88 14.10 -25.91
CA ILE A 371 -4.31 15.50 -25.99
C ILE A 371 -5.16 15.79 -24.76
N PHE A 372 -4.79 16.82 -23.99
CA PHE A 372 -5.67 17.42 -23.00
C PHE A 372 -6.55 18.44 -23.72
N ASN A 373 -7.86 18.21 -23.70
CA ASN A 373 -8.84 19.21 -24.14
C ASN A 373 -9.11 20.22 -23.03
#